data_AF-A0A7W1B831-F1
#
_entry.id   AF-A0A7W1B831-F1
#
_cell.length_a   1.000
_cell.length_b   1.000
_cell.length_c   1.000
_cell.angle_alpha   90.00
_cell.angle_beta   90.00
_cell.angle_gamma   90.00
#
_symmetry.space_group_name_H-M   'P 1'
#
loop_
_entity.id
_entity.type
_entity.pdbx_description
1 polymer ?
#
loop_
_entity_poly.entity_id
_entity_poly.type
_entity_poly.pdbx_seq_one_letter_code
_entity_poly.pdbx_strand_id
1 'polypeptide(L)'
;MSRVCPCCGYRGLDRAAALCGICAWEDRDPYGSRGWSSYAFPALVDAQRSFAACGAADPAVREFTRAPRPDESRPPWFTPIVDAPGVIVALIEHAFEDVLLDGGVSLDEAELIDAHELPSRTELDPPPRGHGVGPPWQDLTTAGLDRMPWGNFPFQDARGIRYHLPAFMRAHLRDPKPPGAIESLLFTLRSGHRLAALRGLLTRDQGHAVARYLAHLGTVDSYYAPHAGDALREQWGAYLEPEHLAHVMR
;
A
#
# COMPACT_ATOMS: atom_id res chain seq x y z
N MET A 1 11.52 15.23 -19.95
CA MET A 1 12.16 14.03 -19.37
C MET A 1 11.22 12.85 -19.55
N SER A 2 11.74 11.70 -19.98
CA SER A 2 10.95 10.48 -20.09
C SER A 2 10.50 10.03 -18.71
N ARG A 3 9.28 9.47 -18.63
CA ARG A 3 8.73 8.93 -17.39
C ARG A 3 8.97 7.43 -17.33
N VAL A 4 8.93 6.89 -16.12
CA VAL A 4 8.84 5.44 -15.90
C VAL A 4 7.50 4.94 -16.42
N CYS A 5 7.55 3.97 -17.33
CA CYS A 5 6.40 3.29 -17.89
C CYS A 5 5.83 2.29 -16.86
N PRO A 6 4.51 2.31 -16.57
CA PRO A 6 3.91 1.36 -15.60
C PRO A 6 3.96 -0.09 -16.09
N CYS A 7 3.99 -0.33 -17.41
CA CYS A 7 4.10 -1.68 -17.98
C CYS A 7 5.54 -2.22 -17.86
N CYS A 8 6.52 -1.60 -18.52
CA CYS A 8 7.86 -2.18 -18.60
C CYS A 8 8.84 -1.70 -17.52
N GLY A 9 8.49 -0.67 -16.74
CA GLY A 9 9.31 -0.10 -15.68
C GLY A 9 10.50 0.75 -16.12
N TYR A 10 10.77 0.82 -17.43
CA TYR A 10 11.88 1.60 -17.96
C TYR A 10 11.50 3.08 -18.16
N ARG A 11 12.50 3.96 -18.15
CA ARG A 11 12.36 5.41 -18.44
C ARG A 11 12.24 5.70 -19.93
N GLY A 12 11.21 5.15 -20.56
CA GLY A 12 10.98 5.27 -22.02
C GLY A 12 9.61 5.81 -22.40
N LEU A 13 8.79 6.24 -21.43
CA LEU A 13 7.45 6.77 -21.72
C LEU A 13 7.55 8.27 -22.04
N ASP A 14 7.34 8.59 -23.32
CA ASP A 14 7.26 9.97 -23.79
C ASP A 14 5.89 10.59 -23.44
N ARG A 15 5.90 11.80 -22.88
CA ARG A 15 4.70 12.57 -22.58
C ARG A 15 3.96 13.03 -23.83
N ALA A 16 4.67 13.28 -24.93
CA ALA A 16 4.06 13.78 -26.16
C ALA A 16 3.35 12.66 -26.95
N ALA A 17 3.92 11.45 -26.95
CA ALA A 17 3.40 10.33 -27.73
C ALA A 17 2.35 9.49 -26.99
N ALA A 18 2.22 9.63 -25.67
CA ALA A 18 1.45 8.75 -24.77
C ALA A 18 1.78 7.25 -24.90
N LEU A 19 2.80 6.88 -25.68
CA LEU A 19 3.19 5.52 -26.02
C LEU A 19 4.63 5.26 -25.57
N CYS A 20 4.87 4.14 -24.90
CA CYS A 20 6.21 3.74 -24.53
C CYS A 20 6.93 3.08 -25.72
N GLY A 21 8.04 3.65 -26.20
CA GLY A 21 8.80 3.03 -27.31
C GLY A 21 9.39 1.65 -26.97
N ILE A 22 9.46 1.27 -25.69
CA ILE A 22 10.07 0.01 -25.25
C ILE A 22 9.07 -1.14 -25.28
N CYS A 23 7.81 -0.89 -24.93
CA CYS A 23 6.79 -1.93 -24.82
C CYS A 23 5.51 -1.63 -25.60
N ALA A 24 5.41 -0.46 -26.24
CA ALA A 24 4.20 0.04 -26.88
C ALA A 24 2.98 0.11 -25.93
N TRP A 25 3.20 0.25 -24.62
CA TRP A 25 2.12 0.58 -23.67
C TRP A 25 1.64 2.01 -23.90
N GLU A 26 0.34 2.17 -24.07
CA GLU A 26 -0.30 3.48 -24.12
C GLU A 26 -0.76 3.87 -22.72
N ASP A 27 -0.21 4.96 -22.18
CA ASP A 27 -0.61 5.54 -20.90
C ASP A 27 -1.92 6.31 -21.10
N ARG A 28 -2.99 5.59 -21.49
CA ARG A 28 -4.34 6.17 -21.53
C ARG A 28 -4.79 6.37 -20.09
N ASP A 29 -5.32 7.56 -19.81
CA ASP A 29 -6.07 7.80 -18.59
C ASP A 29 -7.17 6.73 -18.47
N PRO A 30 -7.10 5.85 -17.46
CA PRO A 30 -8.12 4.83 -17.27
C PRO A 30 -9.49 5.43 -16.94
N TYR A 31 -9.54 6.72 -16.58
CA TYR A 31 -10.72 7.50 -16.26
C TYR A 31 -11.14 8.49 -17.36
N GLY A 32 -10.45 8.50 -18.51
CA GLY A 32 -10.45 9.56 -19.51
C GLY A 32 -11.76 10.32 -19.65
N SER A 33 -11.92 11.46 -18.98
CA SER A 33 -12.97 12.51 -19.08
C SER A 33 -14.44 12.08 -19.39
N ARG A 34 -14.78 10.79 -19.35
CA ARG A 34 -16.03 10.19 -19.85
C ARG A 34 -16.31 8.86 -19.13
N GLY A 35 -16.35 8.90 -17.81
CA GLY A 35 -17.08 7.91 -17.02
C GLY A 35 -16.37 6.57 -16.79
N TRP A 36 -16.31 6.22 -15.51
CA TRP A 36 -16.12 4.90 -14.92
C TRP A 36 -16.10 3.70 -15.89
N SER A 37 -14.91 3.13 -16.08
CA SER A 37 -14.77 1.76 -16.56
C SER A 37 -13.72 1.06 -15.70
N SER A 38 -14.16 0.07 -14.92
CA SER A 38 -13.37 -0.83 -14.06
C SER A 38 -12.42 -1.77 -14.83
N TYR A 39 -12.11 -1.48 -16.10
CA TYR A 39 -11.39 -2.37 -17.02
C TYR A 39 -9.90 -2.03 -17.22
N ALA A 40 -9.39 -0.97 -16.58
CA ALA A 40 -8.01 -0.53 -16.78
C ALA A 40 -6.94 -1.37 -16.06
N PHE A 41 -7.27 -1.96 -14.90
CA PHE A 41 -6.29 -2.73 -14.12
C PHE A 41 -5.98 -4.11 -14.72
N PRO A 42 -6.98 -4.89 -15.19
CA PRO A 42 -6.69 -6.11 -15.96
C PRO A 42 -5.75 -5.82 -17.13
N ALA A 43 -5.96 -4.70 -17.84
CA ALA A 43 -5.12 -4.31 -18.97
C ALA A 43 -3.66 -4.05 -18.59
N LEU A 44 -3.37 -3.43 -17.44
CA LEU A 44 -1.98 -3.19 -17.03
C LEU A 44 -1.29 -4.47 -16.54
N VAL A 45 -1.98 -5.32 -15.77
CA VAL A 45 -1.44 -6.62 -15.34
C VAL A 45 -1.16 -7.51 -16.55
N ASP A 46 -2.10 -7.58 -17.49
CA ASP A 46 -1.94 -8.36 -18.72
C ASP A 46 -0.83 -7.79 -19.60
N ALA A 47 -0.68 -6.47 -19.67
CA ALA A 47 0.42 -5.85 -20.40
C ALA A 47 1.79 -6.11 -19.75
N GLN A 48 1.89 -6.09 -18.41
CA GLN A 48 3.12 -6.46 -17.72
C GLN A 48 3.49 -7.93 -17.98
N ARG A 49 2.51 -8.83 -17.96
CA ARG A 49 2.70 -10.25 -18.30
C ARG A 49 3.12 -10.45 -19.74
N SER A 50 2.44 -9.76 -20.66
CA SER A 50 2.78 -9.76 -22.09
C SER A 50 4.20 -9.24 -22.31
N PHE A 51 4.58 -8.16 -21.63
CA PHE A 51 5.93 -7.60 -21.74
C PHE A 51 6.98 -8.58 -21.23
N ALA A 52 6.73 -9.27 -20.12
CA ALA A 52 7.61 -10.32 -19.61
C ALA A 52 7.73 -11.49 -20.60
N ALA A 53 6.67 -11.82 -21.33
CA ALA A 53 6.64 -12.95 -22.27
C ALA A 53 7.24 -12.64 -23.65
N CYS A 54 6.98 -11.46 -24.22
CA CYS A 54 7.32 -11.15 -25.61
C CYS A 54 8.01 -9.78 -25.83
N GLY A 55 8.26 -9.02 -24.76
CA GLY A 55 8.88 -7.69 -24.84
C GLY A 55 7.94 -6.57 -25.30
N ALA A 56 6.63 -6.83 -25.38
CA ALA A 56 5.60 -5.87 -25.77
C ALA A 56 4.40 -5.93 -24.82
N ALA A 57 3.67 -4.83 -24.65
CA ALA A 57 2.45 -4.76 -23.85
C ALA A 57 1.32 -5.62 -24.43
N ASP A 58 1.34 -5.87 -25.73
CA ASP A 58 0.46 -6.81 -26.43
C ASP A 58 1.28 -7.47 -27.56
N PRO A 59 1.13 -8.78 -27.82
CA PRO A 59 1.87 -9.42 -28.92
C PRO A 59 1.64 -8.76 -30.28
N ALA A 60 0.46 -8.17 -30.52
CA ALA A 60 0.09 -7.50 -31.77
C ALA A 60 0.87 -6.19 -32.01
N VAL A 61 1.41 -5.56 -30.96
CA VAL A 61 2.16 -4.29 -31.08
C VAL A 61 3.68 -4.48 -31.06
N ARG A 62 4.16 -5.72 -31.14
CA ARG A 62 5.59 -6.04 -31.06
C ARG A 62 6.44 -5.36 -32.13
N GLU A 63 5.89 -5.12 -33.32
CA GLU A 63 6.61 -4.42 -34.39
C GLU A 63 6.91 -2.93 -34.07
N PHE A 64 6.19 -2.36 -33.10
CA PHE A 64 6.37 -0.98 -32.65
C PHE A 64 7.29 -0.85 -31.43
N THR A 65 7.90 -1.94 -30.96
CA THR A 65 8.79 -1.92 -29.79
C THR A 65 10.26 -1.82 -30.20
N ARG A 66 11.08 -1.33 -29.27
CA ARG A 66 12.54 -1.37 -29.36
C ARG A 66 13.15 -1.76 -28.02
N ALA A 67 14.40 -2.23 -28.04
CA ALA A 67 15.16 -2.42 -26.81
C ALA A 67 15.32 -1.09 -26.03
N PRO A 68 15.36 -1.13 -24.68
CA PRO A 68 15.71 0.03 -23.86
C PRO A 68 17.12 0.52 -24.20
N ARG A 69 17.33 1.82 -24.20
CA ARG A 69 18.66 2.43 -24.33
C ARG A 69 19.42 2.37 -23.00
N PRO A 70 20.76 2.48 -23.00
CA PRO A 70 21.55 2.44 -21.76
C PRO A 70 21.14 3.45 -20.69
N ASP A 71 20.60 4.61 -21.09
CA ASP A 71 20.11 5.68 -20.21
C ASP A 71 18.67 5.47 -19.73
N GLU A 72 17.95 4.48 -20.28
CA GLU A 72 16.55 4.18 -19.93
C GLU A 72 16.48 3.05 -18.91
N SER A 73 17.12 3.20 -17.76
CA SER A 73 17.13 2.18 -16.71
C SER A 73 15.77 2.05 -15.99
N ARG A 74 15.56 0.92 -15.30
CA ARG A 74 14.47 0.77 -14.32
C ARG A 74 14.89 1.39 -12.99
N PRO A 75 14.02 2.13 -12.31
CA PRO A 75 14.31 2.55 -10.95
C PRO A 75 14.31 1.35 -10.00
N PRO A 76 15.09 1.39 -8.90
CA PRO A 76 15.09 0.34 -7.88
C PRO A 76 13.71 0.07 -7.25
N TRP A 77 12.84 1.08 -7.21
CA TRP A 77 11.49 0.96 -6.63
C TRP A 77 10.48 0.27 -7.56
N PHE A 78 10.79 0.09 -8.84
CA PHE A 78 9.85 -0.52 -9.78
C PHE A 78 9.72 -2.01 -9.48
N THR A 79 8.48 -2.45 -9.30
CA THR A 79 8.11 -3.85 -9.12
C THR A 79 6.87 -4.10 -9.97
N PRO A 80 6.85 -5.14 -10.83
CA PRO A 80 5.63 -5.55 -11.52
C PRO A 80 4.50 -5.80 -10.51
N ILE A 81 3.26 -5.49 -10.90
CA ILE A 81 2.07 -5.59 -10.02
C ILE A 81 1.91 -6.99 -9.45
N VAL A 82 2.18 -8.01 -10.26
CA VAL A 82 2.08 -9.41 -9.85
C VAL A 82 3.12 -9.81 -8.79
N ASP A 83 4.27 -9.13 -8.77
CA ASP A 83 5.37 -9.39 -7.83
C ASP A 83 5.32 -8.47 -6.60
N ALA A 84 4.63 -7.33 -6.73
CA ALA A 84 4.59 -6.27 -5.74
C ALA A 84 4.10 -6.73 -4.35
N PRO A 85 3.04 -7.56 -4.22
CA PRO A 85 2.61 -8.06 -2.91
C PRO A 85 3.73 -8.78 -2.15
N GLY A 86 4.47 -9.67 -2.81
CA GLY A 86 5.57 -10.40 -2.18
C GLY A 86 6.71 -9.49 -1.72
N VAL A 87 7.10 -8.53 -2.56
CA VAL A 87 8.15 -7.54 -2.23
C VAL A 87 7.72 -6.64 -1.06
N ILE A 88 6.47 -6.19 -1.06
CA ILE A 88 5.95 -5.31 0.00
C ILE A 88 5.77 -6.08 1.31
N VAL A 89 5.32 -7.33 1.27
CA VAL A 89 5.24 -8.19 2.46
C VAL A 89 6.63 -8.37 3.08
N ALA A 90 7.67 -8.66 2.28
CA ALA A 90 9.03 -8.79 2.80
C ALA A 90 9.53 -7.47 3.43
N LEU A 91 9.21 -6.33 2.81
CA LEU A 91 9.53 -5.01 3.36
C LEU A 91 8.82 -4.73 4.69
N ILE A 92 7.55 -5.11 4.81
CA ILE A 92 6.76 -4.98 6.04
C ILE A 92 7.33 -5.88 7.13
N GLU A 93 7.61 -7.15 6.81
CA GLU A 93 8.13 -8.13 7.77
C GLU A 93 9.47 -7.68 8.34
N HIS A 94 10.37 -7.15 7.50
CA HIS A 94 11.64 -6.60 7.97
C HIS A 94 11.47 -5.31 8.79
N ALA A 95 10.72 -4.33 8.28
CA ALA A 95 10.60 -3.02 8.94
C ALA A 95 9.90 -3.09 10.32
N PHE A 96 9.09 -4.12 10.56
CA PHE A 96 8.32 -4.30 11.79
C PHE A 96 8.77 -5.51 12.62
N GLU A 97 9.91 -6.14 12.33
CA GLU A 97 10.32 -7.41 12.96
C GLU A 97 10.33 -7.37 14.50
N ASP A 98 10.82 -6.28 15.08
CA ASP A 98 10.95 -6.08 16.53
C ASP A 98 9.78 -5.31 17.17
N VAL A 99 8.68 -5.11 16.45
CA VAL A 99 7.53 -4.37 16.98
C VAL A 99 6.70 -5.27 17.90
N LEU A 100 6.65 -4.89 19.17
CA LEU A 100 5.79 -5.50 20.19
C LEU A 100 4.61 -4.57 20.51
N LEU A 101 3.55 -5.13 21.12
CA LEU A 101 2.41 -4.32 21.58
C LEU A 101 2.82 -3.31 22.65
N ASP A 102 3.74 -3.68 23.55
CA ASP A 102 4.39 -2.81 24.56
C ASP A 102 3.43 -1.83 25.26
N GLY A 103 2.37 -2.36 25.89
CA GLY A 103 1.37 -1.57 26.58
C GLY A 103 0.34 -0.88 25.68
N GLY A 104 0.47 -0.99 24.36
CA GLY A 104 -0.52 -0.49 23.40
C GLY A 104 -1.88 -1.16 23.52
N VAL A 105 -2.90 -0.53 22.95
CA VAL A 105 -4.28 -1.07 22.95
C VAL A 105 -4.35 -2.27 22.00
N SER A 106 -4.65 -3.46 22.54
CA SER A 106 -4.84 -4.68 21.73
C SER A 106 -6.17 -4.62 20.93
N LEU A 107 -6.35 -5.49 19.94
CA LEU A 107 -7.63 -5.61 19.23
C LEU A 107 -8.80 -5.94 20.17
N ASP A 108 -8.61 -6.90 21.09
CA ASP A 108 -9.64 -7.28 22.07
C ASP A 108 -9.95 -6.12 23.03
N GLU A 109 -8.94 -5.34 23.42
CA GLU A 109 -9.15 -4.15 24.23
C GLU A 109 -9.90 -3.05 23.46
N ALA A 110 -9.57 -2.84 22.19
CA ALA A 110 -10.25 -1.88 21.32
C ALA A 110 -11.73 -2.21 21.15
N GLU A 111 -12.09 -3.49 21.07
CA GLU A 111 -13.50 -3.96 21.04
C GLU A 111 -14.24 -3.62 22.35
N LEU A 112 -13.60 -3.85 23.51
CA LEU A 112 -14.19 -3.49 24.80
C LEU A 112 -14.36 -1.97 24.95
N ILE A 113 -13.44 -1.17 24.39
CA ILE A 113 -13.57 0.29 24.36
C ILE A 113 -14.75 0.72 23.48
N ASP A 114 -14.91 0.12 22.30
CA ASP A 114 -16.03 0.39 21.39
C ASP A 114 -17.38 0.00 22.03
N ALA A 115 -17.43 -1.15 22.70
CA ALA A 115 -18.58 -1.61 23.47
C ALA A 115 -18.86 -0.79 24.74
N HIS A 116 -18.05 0.23 25.04
CA HIS A 116 -18.12 1.05 26.26
C HIS A 116 -17.93 0.26 27.57
N GLU A 117 -17.30 -0.92 27.50
CA GLU A 117 -16.97 -1.75 28.66
C GLU A 117 -15.63 -1.35 29.30
N LEU A 118 -14.76 -0.69 28.54
CA LEU A 118 -13.53 -0.06 29.01
C LEU A 118 -13.46 1.42 28.59
N PRO A 119 -12.84 2.30 29.40
CA PRO A 119 -12.59 3.67 28.99
C PRO A 119 -11.52 3.71 27.88
N SER A 120 -11.66 4.64 26.94
CA SER A 120 -10.60 4.93 25.97
C SER A 120 -9.34 5.39 26.68
N ARG A 121 -8.17 5.06 26.13
CA ARG A 121 -6.88 5.46 26.68
C ARG A 121 -5.85 5.82 25.62
N THR A 122 -4.72 6.37 26.07
CA THR A 122 -3.58 6.75 25.24
C THR A 122 -2.38 5.85 25.52
N GLU A 123 -1.33 6.02 24.74
CA GLU A 123 -0.04 5.34 24.94
C GLU A 123 0.69 5.73 26.23
N LEU A 124 0.18 6.72 26.97
CA LEU A 124 0.70 7.16 28.27
C LEU A 124 -0.02 6.48 29.44
N ASP A 125 -1.21 5.93 29.20
CA ASP A 125 -2.03 5.30 30.22
C ASP A 125 -1.65 3.81 30.36
N PRO A 126 -1.54 3.28 31.59
CA PRO A 126 -1.23 1.87 31.78
C PRO A 126 -2.38 0.99 31.27
N PRO A 127 -2.08 -0.18 30.68
CA PRO A 127 -3.11 -1.10 30.24
C PRO A 127 -3.90 -1.67 31.43
N PRO A 128 -5.20 -1.97 31.27
CA PRO A 128 -5.95 -2.74 32.26
C PRO A 128 -5.30 -4.10 32.53
N ARG A 129 -5.62 -4.69 33.69
CA ARG A 129 -5.07 -6.00 34.07
C ARG A 129 -5.41 -7.05 33.01
N GLY A 130 -4.39 -7.68 32.44
CA GLY A 130 -4.55 -8.70 31.39
C GLY A 130 -4.45 -8.16 29.95
N HIS A 131 -4.26 -6.85 29.78
CA HIS A 131 -4.09 -6.19 28.48
C HIS A 131 -2.66 -5.63 28.30
N GLY A 132 -2.37 -5.08 27.13
CA GLY A 132 -1.07 -4.43 26.82
C GLY A 132 0.08 -5.38 26.50
N VAL A 133 -0.17 -6.68 26.46
CA VAL A 133 0.76 -7.71 25.95
C VAL A 133 0.08 -8.50 24.85
N GLY A 134 0.84 -8.92 23.86
CA GLY A 134 0.35 -9.71 22.74
C GLY A 134 1.44 -10.66 22.25
N PRO A 135 1.08 -11.64 21.40
CA PRO A 135 2.08 -12.41 20.66
C PRO A 135 2.88 -11.49 19.72
N PRO A 136 3.89 -11.99 19.02
CA PRO A 136 4.39 -11.34 17.82
C PRO A 136 3.23 -11.01 16.86
N TRP A 137 3.23 -9.82 16.25
CA TRP A 137 2.16 -9.45 15.32
C TRP A 137 2.09 -10.41 14.12
N GLN A 138 3.19 -11.09 13.81
CA GLN A 138 3.29 -12.12 12.79
C GLN A 138 2.39 -13.33 13.07
N ASP A 139 2.05 -13.58 14.33
CA ASP A 139 1.19 -14.69 14.75
C ASP A 139 -0.30 -14.34 14.69
N LEU A 140 -0.64 -13.08 14.37
CA LEU A 140 -2.02 -12.68 14.08
C LEU A 140 -2.45 -13.31 12.75
N THR A 141 -3.17 -14.43 12.87
CA THR A 141 -3.72 -15.16 11.73
C THR A 141 -4.84 -14.39 11.04
N THR A 142 -5.10 -14.67 9.76
CA THR A 142 -6.27 -14.12 9.05
C THR A 142 -7.56 -14.38 9.81
N ALA A 143 -7.76 -15.60 10.33
CA ALA A 143 -8.92 -15.92 11.16
C ALA A 143 -8.99 -15.08 12.44
N GLY A 144 -7.85 -14.70 13.03
CA GLY A 144 -7.77 -13.79 14.16
C GLY A 144 -8.21 -12.36 13.80
N LEU A 145 -7.77 -11.87 12.64
CA LEU A 145 -8.14 -10.55 12.10
C LEU A 145 -9.61 -10.51 11.66
N ASP A 146 -10.14 -11.60 11.09
CA ASP A 146 -11.53 -11.72 10.62
C ASP A 146 -12.56 -11.61 11.76
N ARG A 147 -12.14 -11.92 13.01
CA ARG A 147 -12.99 -11.67 14.19
C ARG A 147 -13.25 -10.19 14.45
N MET A 148 -12.41 -9.31 13.89
CA MET A 148 -12.48 -7.86 14.03
C MET A 148 -12.70 -7.24 12.65
N PRO A 149 -13.91 -7.37 12.06
CA PRO A 149 -14.17 -7.01 10.66
C PRO A 149 -13.92 -5.53 10.33
N TRP A 150 -13.85 -4.65 11.35
CA TRP A 150 -13.56 -3.22 11.21
C TRP A 150 -12.16 -2.83 11.72
N GLY A 151 -11.38 -3.78 12.23
CA GLY A 151 -10.04 -3.59 12.81
C GLY A 151 -9.96 -2.69 14.05
N ASN A 152 -11.04 -1.97 14.39
CA ASN A 152 -11.18 -1.07 15.54
C ASN A 152 -10.02 -0.07 15.72
N PHE A 153 -9.34 0.31 14.64
CA PHE A 153 -8.26 1.30 14.66
C PHE A 153 -8.65 2.64 15.32
N PRO A 154 -9.90 3.16 15.20
CA PRO A 154 -10.32 4.35 15.91
C PRO A 154 -10.31 4.24 17.44
N PHE A 155 -10.25 3.02 17.99
CA PHE A 155 -10.22 2.78 19.44
C PHE A 155 -8.83 2.37 19.95
N GLN A 156 -7.86 2.24 19.06
CA GLN A 156 -6.48 1.95 19.42
C GLN A 156 -5.69 3.23 19.69
N ASP A 157 -4.69 3.13 20.57
CA ASP A 157 -3.66 4.14 20.73
C ASP A 157 -2.57 4.01 19.64
N ALA A 158 -1.59 4.92 19.63
CA ALA A 158 -0.56 4.91 18.60
C ALA A 158 0.33 3.64 18.62
N ARG A 159 0.55 3.04 19.81
CA ARG A 159 1.32 1.79 19.97
C ARG A 159 0.56 0.59 19.44
N GLY A 160 -0.73 0.48 19.79
CA GLY A 160 -1.64 -0.52 19.26
C GLY A 160 -1.71 -0.46 17.73
N ILE A 161 -1.89 0.74 17.17
CA ILE A 161 -1.91 0.92 15.71
C ILE A 161 -0.58 0.45 15.11
N ARG A 162 0.58 0.90 15.64
CA ARG A 162 1.90 0.49 15.14
C ARG A 162 2.10 -1.03 15.16
N TYR A 163 1.59 -1.71 16.19
CA TYR A 163 1.67 -3.16 16.34
C TYR A 163 0.75 -3.92 15.36
N HIS A 164 -0.52 -3.50 15.18
CA HIS A 164 -1.45 -4.21 14.30
C HIS A 164 -1.31 -3.85 12.81
N LEU A 165 -0.84 -2.65 12.50
CA LEU A 165 -0.63 -2.14 11.14
C LEU A 165 0.06 -3.14 10.19
N PRO A 166 1.23 -3.72 10.51
CA PRO A 166 1.90 -4.69 9.63
C PRO A 166 1.09 -5.97 9.42
N ALA A 167 0.33 -6.43 10.44
CA ALA A 167 -0.50 -7.62 10.31
C ALA A 167 -1.64 -7.42 9.31
N PHE A 168 -2.36 -6.30 9.37
CA PHE A 168 -3.45 -5.99 8.43
C PHE A 168 -2.93 -5.74 7.01
N MET A 169 -1.85 -4.96 6.84
CA MET A 169 -1.26 -4.74 5.51
C MET A 169 -0.81 -6.07 4.87
N ARG A 170 -0.13 -6.92 5.65
CA ARG A 170 0.34 -8.23 5.19
C ARG A 170 -0.81 -9.17 4.83
N ALA A 171 -1.85 -9.23 5.68
CA ALA A 171 -3.02 -10.06 5.43
C ALA A 171 -3.72 -9.63 4.13
N HIS A 172 -3.92 -8.33 3.93
CA HIS A 172 -4.55 -7.79 2.73
C HIS A 172 -3.77 -8.10 1.44
N LEU A 173 -2.44 -7.97 1.47
CA LEU A 173 -1.59 -8.29 0.32
C LEU A 173 -1.59 -9.78 -0.04
N ARG A 174 -1.82 -10.66 0.95
CA ARG A 174 -1.87 -12.13 0.73
C ARG A 174 -3.24 -12.61 0.27
N ASP A 175 -4.30 -11.99 0.79
CA ASP A 175 -5.68 -12.36 0.52
C ASP A 175 -6.54 -11.08 0.53
N PRO A 176 -6.86 -10.50 -0.63
CA PRO A 176 -7.66 -9.29 -0.75
C PRO A 176 -9.14 -9.59 -0.44
N LYS A 177 -9.43 -9.78 0.84
CA LYS A 177 -10.75 -10.06 1.44
C LYS A 177 -11.39 -8.78 2.04
N PRO A 178 -12.67 -8.80 2.47
CA PRO A 178 -13.56 -7.62 2.37
C PRO A 178 -13.16 -6.42 3.25
N PRO A 179 -13.73 -5.23 2.96
CA PRO A 179 -13.01 -3.96 3.09
C PRO A 179 -13.04 -3.32 4.47
N GLY A 180 -13.88 -3.75 5.42
CA GLY A 180 -14.16 -2.97 6.64
C GLY A 180 -12.89 -2.59 7.43
N ALA A 181 -12.01 -3.55 7.68
CA ALA A 181 -10.76 -3.31 8.40
C ALA A 181 -9.76 -2.49 7.58
N ILE A 182 -9.75 -2.64 6.24
CA ILE A 182 -8.86 -1.89 5.36
C ILE A 182 -9.33 -0.46 5.16
N GLU A 183 -10.63 -0.20 5.11
CA GLU A 183 -11.22 1.14 5.13
C GLU A 183 -10.88 1.86 6.44
N SER A 184 -11.07 1.19 7.57
CA SER A 184 -10.72 1.70 8.89
C SER A 184 -9.21 2.00 9.00
N LEU A 185 -8.38 1.10 8.46
CA LEU A 185 -6.94 1.31 8.36
C LEU A 185 -6.60 2.54 7.50
N LEU A 186 -7.17 2.65 6.29
CA LEU A 186 -6.93 3.76 5.38
C LEU A 186 -7.40 5.09 5.96
N PHE A 187 -8.55 5.11 6.62
CA PHE A 187 -9.03 6.26 7.36
C PHE A 187 -8.03 6.69 8.44
N THR A 188 -7.49 5.73 9.19
CA THR A 188 -6.47 5.95 10.21
C THR A 188 -5.18 6.52 9.63
N LEU A 189 -4.72 5.98 8.50
CA LEU A 189 -3.51 6.42 7.81
C LEU A 189 -3.67 7.77 7.12
N ARG A 190 -4.89 8.16 6.70
CA ARG A 190 -5.15 9.46 6.05
C ARG A 190 -5.37 10.57 7.06
N SER A 191 -6.28 10.37 8.01
CA SER A 191 -6.86 11.43 8.83
C SER A 191 -7.20 10.99 10.26
N GLY A 192 -6.63 9.87 10.72
CA GLY A 192 -6.91 9.33 12.05
C GLY A 192 -6.46 10.26 13.17
N HIS A 193 -7.24 10.33 14.26
CA HIS A 193 -6.95 11.17 15.42
C HIS A 193 -5.63 10.84 16.15
N ARG A 194 -5.03 9.67 15.88
CA ARG A 194 -3.71 9.23 16.40
C ARG A 194 -2.57 9.35 15.39
N LEU A 195 -2.81 9.89 14.20
CA LEU A 195 -1.84 9.85 13.11
C LEU A 195 -0.52 10.55 13.46
N ALA A 196 -0.56 11.72 14.11
CA ALA A 196 0.65 12.42 14.51
C ALA A 196 1.49 11.62 15.53
N ALA A 197 0.83 11.03 16.53
CA ALA A 197 1.48 10.18 17.53
C ALA A 197 2.05 8.91 16.88
N LEU A 198 1.28 8.24 16.02
CA LEU A 198 1.75 7.09 15.24
C LEU A 198 3.01 7.43 14.45
N ARG A 199 2.99 8.52 13.68
CA ARG A 199 4.15 8.96 12.88
C ARG A 199 5.37 9.28 13.75
N GLY A 200 5.17 9.75 14.98
CA GLY A 200 6.24 9.95 15.96
C GLY A 200 6.87 8.64 16.48
N LEU A 201 6.14 7.52 16.40
CA LEU A 201 6.63 6.19 16.81
C LEU A 201 7.29 5.39 15.68
N LEU A 202 6.97 5.70 14.41
CA LEU A 202 7.48 4.94 13.27
C LEU A 202 8.92 5.33 12.94
N THR A 203 9.75 4.33 12.65
CA THR A 203 11.05 4.56 12.01
C THR A 203 10.86 4.99 10.55
N ARG A 204 11.95 5.46 9.91
CA ARG A 204 11.94 5.76 8.48
C ARG A 204 11.55 4.54 7.64
N ASP A 205 12.07 3.37 7.98
CA ASP A 205 11.81 2.13 7.23
C ASP A 205 10.37 1.66 7.41
N GLN A 206 9.81 1.82 8.60
CA GLN A 206 8.39 1.56 8.86
C GLN A 206 7.49 2.50 8.06
N GLY A 207 7.80 3.81 8.03
CA GLY A 207 7.10 4.77 7.19
C GLY A 207 7.22 4.46 5.70
N HIS A 208 8.40 3.99 5.25
CA HIS A 208 8.62 3.55 3.87
C HIS A 208 7.76 2.33 3.51
N ALA A 209 7.68 1.33 4.39
CA ALA A 209 6.83 0.15 4.19
C ALA A 209 5.35 0.52 4.04
N VAL A 210 4.85 1.42 4.91
CA VAL A 210 3.47 1.95 4.83
C VAL A 210 3.25 2.69 3.51
N ALA A 211 4.17 3.57 3.12
CA ALA A 211 4.06 4.31 1.87
C ALA A 211 4.11 3.42 0.63
N ARG A 212 4.91 2.33 0.66
CA ARG A 212 4.96 1.32 -0.41
C ARG A 212 3.66 0.53 -0.52
N TYR A 213 3.05 0.17 0.62
CA TYR A 213 1.73 -0.44 0.65
C TYR A 213 0.65 0.48 0.06
N LEU A 214 0.61 1.75 0.48
CA LEU A 214 -0.34 2.74 -0.06
C LEU A 214 -0.13 2.97 -1.57
N ALA A 215 1.12 3.04 -2.02
CA ALA A 215 1.43 3.17 -3.44
C ALA A 215 0.91 1.99 -4.27
N HIS A 216 1.02 0.78 -3.74
CA HIS A 216 0.45 -0.40 -4.39
C HIS A 216 -1.07 -0.34 -4.47
N LEU A 217 -1.77 -0.01 -3.36
CA LEU A 217 -3.22 0.16 -3.38
C LEU A 217 -3.67 1.22 -4.39
N GLY A 218 -2.98 2.36 -4.42
CA GLY A 218 -3.20 3.42 -5.41
C GLY A 218 -3.07 2.95 -6.86
N THR A 219 -2.32 1.88 -7.10
CA THR A 219 -2.00 1.36 -8.44
C THR A 219 -2.88 0.19 -8.86
N VAL A 220 -3.45 -0.58 -7.94
CA VAL A 220 -4.12 -1.86 -8.29
C VAL A 220 -5.59 -1.92 -7.92
N ASP A 221 -6.07 -1.01 -7.08
CA ASP A 221 -7.43 -1.06 -6.53
C ASP A 221 -8.14 0.28 -6.73
N SER A 222 -9.09 0.34 -7.66
CA SER A 222 -9.89 1.55 -7.90
C SER A 222 -10.68 2.03 -6.69
N TYR A 223 -11.07 1.12 -5.80
CA TYR A 223 -11.86 1.46 -4.63
C TYR A 223 -11.00 2.17 -3.58
N TYR A 224 -9.80 1.65 -3.31
CA TYR A 224 -8.89 2.26 -2.35
C TYR A 224 -8.01 3.37 -2.92
N ALA A 225 -7.86 3.47 -4.24
CA ALA A 225 -6.94 4.40 -4.87
C ALA A 225 -7.11 5.87 -4.45
N PRO A 226 -8.33 6.43 -4.35
CA PRO A 226 -8.49 7.80 -3.87
C PRO A 226 -7.99 7.98 -2.43
N HIS A 227 -8.33 7.05 -1.54
CA HIS A 227 -7.94 7.11 -0.13
C HIS A 227 -6.43 6.94 0.07
N ALA A 228 -5.81 6.00 -0.66
CA ALA A 228 -4.38 5.81 -0.65
C ALA A 228 -3.64 7.01 -1.26
N GLY A 229 -4.18 7.59 -2.32
CA GLY A 229 -3.67 8.80 -2.96
C GLY A 229 -3.66 10.00 -2.02
N ASP A 230 -4.75 10.25 -1.29
CA ASP A 230 -4.83 11.31 -0.29
C ASP A 230 -3.85 11.09 0.86
N ALA A 231 -3.79 9.86 1.40
CA ALA A 231 -2.84 9.51 2.45
C ALA A 231 -1.37 9.74 2.02
N LEU A 232 -1.02 9.35 0.79
CA LEU A 232 0.31 9.61 0.23
C LEU A 232 0.58 11.11 0.07
N ARG A 233 -0.38 11.88 -0.46
CA ARG A 233 -0.21 13.31 -0.70
C ARG A 233 0.01 14.09 0.60
N GLU A 234 -0.73 13.73 1.64
CA GLU A 234 -0.78 14.52 2.88
C GLU A 234 0.21 14.04 3.95
N GLN A 235 0.50 12.74 4.01
CA GLN A 235 1.10 12.12 5.20
C GLN A 235 2.32 11.25 4.89
N TRP A 236 2.25 10.43 3.84
CA TRP A 236 3.20 9.32 3.63
C TRP A 236 4.14 9.50 2.44
N GLY A 237 3.90 10.46 1.54
CA GLY A 237 4.65 10.64 0.31
C GLY A 237 6.13 10.98 0.52
N ALA A 238 6.45 11.62 1.65
CA ALA A 238 7.83 11.93 2.04
C ALA A 238 8.71 10.69 2.31
N TYR A 239 8.09 9.51 2.50
CA TYR A 239 8.80 8.24 2.66
C TYR A 239 9.03 7.50 1.34
N LEU A 240 8.54 8.03 0.21
CA LEU A 240 8.83 7.49 -1.11
C LEU A 240 9.93 8.29 -1.79
N GLU A 241 10.62 7.63 -2.72
CA GLU A 241 11.46 8.35 -3.67
C GLU A 241 10.61 9.34 -4.48
N PRO A 242 11.08 10.58 -4.74
CA PRO A 242 10.28 11.60 -5.42
C PRO A 242 9.73 11.13 -6.78
N GLU A 243 10.52 10.35 -7.51
CA GLU A 243 10.11 9.78 -8.79
C GLU A 243 9.03 8.69 -8.64
N HIS A 244 9.08 7.91 -7.56
CA HIS A 244 8.06 6.91 -7.25
C HIS A 244 6.74 7.61 -6.86
N LEU A 245 6.79 8.64 -6.01
CA LEU A 245 5.61 9.44 -5.69
C LEU A 245 4.99 10.07 -6.95
N ALA A 246 5.83 10.67 -7.81
CA ALA A 246 5.38 11.22 -9.09
C ALA A 246 4.89 10.15 -10.08
N HIS A 247 5.22 8.88 -9.87
CA HIS A 247 4.67 7.76 -10.65
C HIS A 247 3.25 7.41 -10.20
N VAL A 248 3.01 7.38 -8.89
CA VAL A 248 1.72 6.99 -8.29
C VAL A 248 0.69 8.13 -8.34
N MET A 249 1.12 9.40 -8.27
CA MET A 249 0.22 10.58 -8.25
C MET A 249 -0.23 11.06 -9.64
N ARG A 250 -0.15 10.23 -10.68
CA ARG A 250 -0.55 10.61 -12.04
C ARG A 250 -2.03 10.35 -12.25
#